data_AF-A0A6A6ZEV4-F1
#
_entry.id   AF-A0A6A6ZEV4-F1
#
_cell.length_a   1.000
_cell.length_b   1.000
_cell.length_c   1.000
_cell.angle_alpha   90.00
_cell.angle_beta   90.00
_cell.angle_gamma   90.00
#
_symmetry.space_group_name_H-M   'P 1'
#
loop_
_entity.id
_entity.type
_entity.pdbx_description
1 polymer ?
#
loop_
_entity_poly.entity_id
_entity_poly.type
_entity_poly.pdbx_seq_one_letter_code
_entity_poly.pdbx_strand_id
1 'polypeptide(L)'
;EESWNNLRYDLGSIALSDEYVESVGLPKAQRFPWDYDKGLYFLNGYHGVHCLKILRLTLKELFEGKSTTFHQGHSDHCLEALLQDVLCFADDTPRYTAEDHPGRPGDGQQRKCRDWKKLEAFAQAHTSCWRDINPNENIDTLLRYRYCPPGSPYLERIHKIFGNFETGTNASKDN
;
A
#
# COMPACT_ATOMS: atom_id res chain seq x y z
N GLU A 1 12.25 -10.52 11.12
CA GLU A 1 11.27 -9.51 11.56
C GLU A 1 11.59 -8.13 10.97
N GLU A 2 12.86 -7.66 11.07
CA GLU A 2 13.27 -6.33 10.58
C GLU A 2 12.95 -6.04 9.09
N SER A 3 13.19 -7.00 8.19
CA SER A 3 12.88 -6.83 6.76
C SER A 3 11.39 -6.58 6.47
N TRP A 4 10.47 -7.13 7.29
CA TRP A 4 9.02 -6.96 7.11
C TRP A 4 8.53 -5.62 7.66
N ASN A 5 9.14 -5.13 8.74
CA ASN A 5 8.79 -3.86 9.36
C ASN A 5 9.15 -2.66 8.46
N ASN A 6 10.22 -2.78 7.68
CA ASN A 6 10.71 -1.73 6.79
C ASN A 6 9.91 -1.60 5.49
N LEU A 7 9.02 -2.55 5.17
CA LEU A 7 8.17 -2.47 3.99
C LEU A 7 7.07 -1.42 4.20
N ARG A 8 7.21 -0.27 3.55
CA ARG A 8 6.21 0.79 3.49
C ARG A 8 5.23 0.51 2.35
N TYR A 9 3.93 0.53 2.64
CA TYR A 9 2.87 0.46 1.63
C TYR A 9 2.08 1.76 1.49
N ASP A 10 2.19 2.68 2.46
CA ASP A 10 1.44 3.94 2.48
C ASP A 10 1.61 4.78 1.22
N LEU A 11 2.82 4.79 0.66
CA LEU A 11 3.15 5.53 -0.56
C LEU A 11 2.29 5.08 -1.74
N GLY A 12 1.77 3.85 -1.71
CA GLY A 12 0.94 3.29 -2.77
C GLY A 12 -0.39 3.98 -2.99
N SER A 13 -0.87 4.79 -2.03
CA SER A 13 -2.09 5.57 -2.21
C SER A 13 -1.78 6.88 -2.93
N ILE A 14 -2.33 7.03 -4.13
CA ILE A 14 -2.04 8.14 -5.04
C ILE A 14 -3.31 8.89 -5.44
N ALA A 15 -3.14 10.15 -5.85
CA ALA A 15 -4.18 11.00 -6.40
C ALA A 15 -3.85 11.34 -7.86
N LEU A 16 -4.69 10.89 -8.80
CA LEU A 16 -4.50 11.08 -10.24
C LEU A 16 -5.59 11.99 -10.81
N SER A 17 -5.25 12.86 -11.76
CA SER A 17 -6.22 13.71 -12.44
C SER A 17 -7.18 12.90 -13.29
N ASP A 18 -8.41 13.40 -13.43
CA ASP A 18 -9.40 12.78 -14.31
C ASP A 18 -8.89 12.67 -15.76
N GLU A 19 -8.15 13.67 -16.26
CA GLU A 19 -7.52 13.64 -17.59
C GLU A 19 -6.55 12.47 -17.74
N TYR A 20 -5.64 12.27 -16.76
CA TYR A 20 -4.69 11.17 -16.81
C TYR A 20 -5.42 9.82 -16.82
N VAL A 21 -6.38 9.66 -15.91
CA VAL A 21 -7.16 8.44 -15.73
C VAL A 21 -7.91 8.07 -17.01
N GLU A 22 -8.56 9.05 -17.66
CA GLU A 22 -9.23 8.87 -18.94
C GLU A 22 -8.25 8.47 -20.05
N SER A 23 -7.09 9.13 -20.12
CA SER A 23 -6.08 8.84 -21.15
C SER A 23 -5.52 7.42 -21.10
N VAL A 24 -5.53 6.78 -19.92
CA VAL A 24 -5.05 5.40 -19.73
C VAL A 24 -6.19 4.39 -19.59
N GLY A 25 -7.44 4.81 -19.77
CA GLY A 25 -8.60 3.93 -19.72
C GLY A 25 -8.91 3.38 -18.33
N LEU A 26 -8.54 4.08 -17.26
CA LEU A 26 -8.88 3.71 -15.89
C LEU A 26 -10.28 4.22 -15.52
N PRO A 27 -11.04 3.51 -14.67
CA PRO A 27 -12.31 4.00 -14.16
C PRO A 27 -12.10 5.16 -13.19
N LYS A 28 -13.02 6.13 -13.17
CA LYS A 28 -12.99 7.22 -12.18
C LYS A 28 -13.15 6.68 -10.76
N ALA A 29 -12.21 7.03 -9.89
CA ALA A 29 -12.26 6.69 -8.48
C ALA A 29 -12.97 7.73 -7.61
N GLN A 30 -13.11 7.41 -6.32
CA GLN A 30 -13.54 8.34 -5.28
C GLN A 30 -12.65 9.59 -5.26
N ARG A 31 -13.25 10.74 -4.92
CA ARG A 31 -12.56 12.02 -4.98
C ARG A 31 -11.48 12.14 -3.91
N PHE A 32 -10.35 12.70 -4.30
CA PHE A 32 -9.30 13.05 -3.37
C PHE A 32 -9.72 14.26 -2.51
N PRO A 33 -9.66 14.19 -1.16
CA PRO A 33 -10.22 15.25 -0.31
C PRO A 33 -9.61 16.64 -0.51
N TRP A 34 -8.38 16.72 -1.02
CA TRP A 34 -7.66 17.99 -1.18
C TRP A 34 -7.84 18.62 -2.56
N ASP A 35 -8.20 17.83 -3.57
CA ASP A 35 -8.34 18.23 -4.98
C ASP A 35 -9.40 17.34 -5.67
N TYR A 36 -10.58 17.91 -5.93
CA TYR A 36 -11.73 17.19 -6.46
C TYR A 36 -11.62 16.86 -7.96
N ASP A 37 -10.66 17.46 -8.67
CA ASP A 37 -10.35 17.10 -10.05
C ASP A 37 -9.48 15.83 -10.12
N LYS A 38 -9.14 15.26 -8.95
CA LYS A 38 -8.38 14.02 -8.80
C LYS A 38 -9.19 12.91 -8.11
N GLY A 39 -8.92 11.69 -8.53
CA GLY A 39 -9.40 10.46 -7.89
C GLY A 39 -8.31 9.75 -7.09
N LEU A 40 -8.70 9.01 -6.06
CA LEU A 40 -7.82 8.19 -5.23
C LEU A 40 -7.64 6.79 -5.81
N TYR A 41 -6.38 6.36 -5.98
CA TYR A 41 -6.04 5.03 -6.46
C TYR A 41 -4.99 4.37 -5.56
N PHE A 42 -4.90 3.04 -5.63
CA PHE A 42 -3.83 2.28 -5.01
C PHE A 42 -2.99 1.59 -6.07
N LEU A 43 -1.67 1.70 -5.95
CA LEU A 43 -0.72 1.00 -6.82
C LEU A 43 -0.64 -0.48 -6.42
N ASN A 44 -0.89 -1.41 -7.35
CA ASN A 44 -0.92 -2.85 -7.08
C ASN A 44 0.32 -3.37 -6.35
N GLY A 45 1.53 -2.92 -6.71
CA GLY A 45 2.74 -3.35 -6.02
C GLY A 45 2.70 -3.05 -4.51
N TYR A 46 2.32 -1.83 -4.14
CA TYR A 46 2.19 -1.43 -2.74
C TYR A 46 0.97 -2.09 -2.07
N HIS A 47 -0.14 -2.27 -2.78
CA HIS A 47 -1.30 -2.99 -2.27
C HIS A 47 -1.00 -4.46 -1.98
N GLY A 48 -0.24 -5.14 -2.85
CA GLY A 48 0.24 -6.50 -2.60
C GLY A 48 1.13 -6.59 -1.36
N VAL A 49 2.02 -5.61 -1.14
CA VAL A 49 2.82 -5.53 0.10
C VAL A 49 1.93 -5.34 1.34
N HIS A 50 0.91 -4.48 1.25
CA HIS A 50 -0.09 -4.29 2.30
C HIS A 50 -0.80 -5.61 2.64
N CYS A 51 -1.35 -6.29 1.64
CA CYS A 51 -2.04 -7.58 1.79
C CYS A 51 -1.13 -8.65 2.43
N LEU A 52 0.12 -8.77 1.97
CA LEU A 52 1.09 -9.71 2.54
C LEU A 52 1.39 -9.41 4.01
N LYS A 53 1.48 -8.13 4.41
CA LYS A 53 1.72 -7.76 5.80
C LYS A 53 0.52 -8.08 6.70
N ILE A 54 -0.69 -7.80 6.24
CA ILE A 54 -1.93 -8.17 6.95
C ILE A 54 -1.99 -9.67 7.15
N LEU A 55 -1.87 -10.46 6.07
CA LEU A 55 -1.97 -11.92 6.16
C LEU A 55 -0.88 -12.51 7.05
N ARG A 56 0.35 -11.99 6.97
CA ARG A 56 1.44 -12.40 7.86
C ARG A 56 1.09 -12.14 9.34
N LEU A 57 0.56 -10.97 9.67
CA LEU A 57 0.17 -10.63 11.03
C LEU A 57 -0.97 -11.55 11.50
N THR A 58 -2.03 -11.68 10.72
CA THR A 58 -3.18 -12.55 10.99
C THR A 58 -2.73 -13.97 11.27
N LEU A 59 -1.88 -14.56 10.42
CA LEU A 59 -1.36 -15.92 10.62
C LEU A 59 -0.54 -16.05 11.90
N LYS A 60 0.31 -15.06 12.19
CA LYS A 60 1.11 -15.06 13.42
C LYS A 60 0.22 -15.01 14.66
N GLU A 61 -0.78 -14.14 14.68
CA GLU A 61 -1.73 -14.02 15.79
C GLU A 61 -2.51 -15.32 16.00
N LEU A 62 -3.00 -15.94 14.92
CA LEU A 62 -3.71 -17.21 14.99
C LEU A 62 -2.83 -18.35 15.52
N PHE A 63 -1.58 -18.48 15.05
CA PHE A 63 -0.65 -19.49 15.57
C PHE A 63 -0.27 -19.27 17.03
N GLU A 64 -0.28 -18.02 17.49
CA GLU A 64 -0.07 -17.66 18.89
C GLU A 64 -1.35 -17.81 19.75
N GLY A 65 -2.48 -18.22 19.16
CA GLY A 65 -3.77 -18.36 19.85
C GLY A 65 -4.41 -17.04 20.25
N LYS A 66 -4.04 -15.94 19.58
CA LYS A 66 -4.54 -14.59 19.83
C LYS A 66 -5.73 -14.26 18.93
N SER A 67 -6.55 -13.30 19.37
CA SER A 67 -7.51 -12.63 18.49
C SER A 67 -6.79 -11.88 17.39
N THR A 68 -7.37 -11.86 16.19
CA THR A 68 -6.77 -11.18 15.04
C THR A 68 -6.94 -9.67 15.16
N THR A 69 -5.90 -8.91 14.81
CA THR A 69 -5.96 -7.43 14.75
C THR A 69 -6.95 -6.96 13.68
N PHE A 70 -6.95 -7.64 12.53
CA PHE A 70 -7.85 -7.34 11.42
C PHE A 70 -9.07 -8.26 11.42
N HIS A 71 -10.22 -7.74 10.97
CA HIS A 71 -11.41 -8.55 10.76
C HIS A 71 -11.16 -9.58 9.65
N GLN A 72 -11.83 -10.74 9.75
CA GLN A 72 -11.70 -11.81 8.76
C GLN A 72 -11.93 -11.33 7.33
N GLY A 73 -12.95 -10.50 7.10
CA GLY A 73 -13.26 -9.94 5.79
C GLY A 73 -12.12 -9.14 5.14
N HIS A 74 -11.24 -8.52 5.94
CA HIS A 74 -10.04 -7.86 5.40
C HIS A 74 -9.00 -8.88 4.93
N SER A 75 -8.85 -9.99 5.66
CA SER A 75 -7.97 -11.09 5.26
C SER A 75 -8.49 -11.78 3.99
N ASP A 76 -9.80 -12.00 3.88
CA ASP A 76 -10.43 -12.58 2.68
C ASP A 76 -10.21 -11.68 1.46
N HIS A 77 -10.45 -10.36 1.60
CA HIS A 77 -10.14 -9.39 0.55
C HIS A 77 -8.65 -9.42 0.15
N CYS A 78 -7.74 -9.50 1.11
CA CYS A 78 -6.30 -9.56 0.82
C CYS A 78 -5.92 -10.83 0.05
N LEU A 79 -6.52 -11.98 0.38
CA LEU A 79 -6.31 -13.22 -0.35
C LEU A 79 -6.83 -13.13 -1.79
N GLU A 80 -8.02 -12.58 -1.97
CA GLU A 80 -8.62 -12.39 -3.31
C GLU A 80 -7.80 -11.41 -4.17
N ALA A 81 -7.36 -10.29 -3.61
CA ALA A 81 -6.52 -9.32 -4.32
C ALA A 81 -5.20 -9.94 -4.79
N LEU A 82 -4.52 -10.69 -3.91
CA LEU A 82 -3.29 -11.40 -4.28
C LEU A 82 -3.54 -12.49 -5.32
N LEU A 83 -4.67 -13.20 -5.24
CA LEU A 83 -5.06 -14.18 -6.25
C LEU A 83 -5.28 -13.52 -7.61
N GLN A 84 -5.99 -12.39 -7.66
CA GLN A 84 -6.22 -11.63 -8.88
C GLN A 84 -4.90 -11.15 -9.50
N ASP A 85 -3.97 -10.64 -8.68
CA ASP A 85 -2.63 -10.26 -9.16
C ASP A 85 -1.90 -11.46 -9.77
N VAL A 86 -1.89 -12.61 -9.09
CA VAL A 86 -1.23 -13.84 -9.59
C VAL A 86 -1.84 -14.29 -10.92
N LEU A 87 -3.17 -14.31 -11.04
CA LEU A 87 -3.87 -14.70 -12.26
C LEU A 87 -3.64 -13.69 -13.39
N CYS A 88 -3.59 -12.39 -13.08
CA CYS A 88 -3.35 -11.32 -14.04
C CYS A 88 -1.93 -11.36 -14.60
N PHE A 89 -0.92 -11.55 -13.74
CA PHE A 89 0.47 -11.62 -14.18
C PHE A 89 0.79 -12.93 -14.90
N ALA A 90 0.20 -14.05 -14.45
CA ALA A 90 0.42 -15.38 -15.01
C ALA A 90 1.90 -15.68 -15.33
N ASP A 91 2.80 -15.39 -14.38
CA ASP A 91 4.25 -15.50 -14.57
C ASP A 91 4.65 -16.94 -14.93
N ASP A 92 5.17 -17.11 -16.15
CA ASP A 92 5.54 -18.37 -16.77
C ASP A 92 6.98 -18.83 -16.44
N THR A 93 7.70 -18.08 -15.60
CA THR A 93 9.06 -18.43 -15.17
C THR A 93 9.06 -19.77 -14.41
N PRO A 94 9.72 -20.83 -14.94
CA PRO A 94 9.77 -22.12 -14.26
C PRO A 94 10.55 -22.03 -12.96
N ARG A 95 10.13 -22.79 -11.94
CA ARG A 95 10.87 -22.91 -10.68
C ARG A 95 11.77 -24.13 -10.69
N TYR A 96 13.07 -23.92 -10.45
CA TYR A 96 14.01 -25.03 -10.25
C TYR A 96 13.69 -25.79 -8.96
N THR A 97 13.83 -27.11 -9.00
CA THR A 97 13.71 -28.00 -7.83
C THR A 97 15.06 -28.64 -7.56
N ALA A 98 15.57 -28.44 -6.35
CA ALA A 98 16.86 -29.01 -5.93
C ALA A 98 16.67 -30.37 -5.25
N GLU A 99 17.51 -31.34 -5.58
CA GLU A 99 17.49 -32.68 -4.96
C GLU A 99 17.88 -32.64 -3.48
N ASP A 100 18.75 -31.73 -3.08
CA ASP A 100 19.26 -31.53 -1.72
C ASP A 100 18.33 -30.69 -0.83
N HIS A 101 17.35 -30.00 -1.41
CA HIS A 101 16.33 -29.21 -0.70
C HIS A 101 14.91 -29.50 -1.21
N PRO A 102 14.42 -30.75 -1.05
CA PRO A 102 13.09 -31.13 -1.49
C PRO A 102 12.02 -30.27 -0.80
N GLY A 103 11.06 -29.77 -1.57
CA GLY A 103 9.93 -28.98 -1.07
C GLY A 103 10.11 -27.45 -1.07
N ARG A 104 11.23 -26.91 -1.59
CA ARG A 104 11.41 -25.46 -1.77
C ARG A 104 11.68 -25.04 -3.22
N PRO A 105 10.73 -25.22 -4.15
CA PRO A 105 10.93 -24.83 -5.55
C PRO A 105 11.26 -23.35 -5.71
N GLY A 106 12.33 -23.05 -6.44
CA GLY A 106 12.78 -21.71 -6.76
C GLY A 106 13.54 -20.99 -5.64
N ASP A 107 13.87 -21.66 -4.54
CA ASP A 107 14.71 -21.06 -3.48
C ASP A 107 16.11 -20.71 -4.04
N GLY A 108 16.58 -19.50 -3.76
CA GLY A 108 17.79 -18.94 -4.36
C GLY A 108 17.74 -18.64 -5.87
N GLN A 109 16.64 -18.93 -6.56
CA GLN A 109 16.51 -18.69 -8.00
C GLN A 109 16.38 -17.19 -8.28
N GLN A 110 17.20 -16.70 -9.22
CA GLN A 110 17.14 -15.31 -9.68
C GLN A 110 15.81 -15.04 -10.41
N ARG A 111 15.23 -13.87 -10.17
CA ARG A 111 14.00 -13.40 -10.82
C ARG A 111 14.19 -12.00 -11.38
N LYS A 112 13.52 -11.73 -12.51
CA LYS A 112 13.47 -10.39 -13.08
C LYS A 112 12.36 -9.58 -12.41
N CYS A 113 12.74 -8.60 -11.60
CA CYS A 113 11.80 -7.75 -10.87
C CYS A 113 11.49 -6.44 -11.62
N ARG A 114 10.32 -5.86 -11.36
CA ARG A 114 10.05 -4.46 -11.67
C ARG A 114 10.91 -3.55 -10.78
N ASP A 115 11.25 -2.38 -11.31
CA ASP A 115 12.05 -1.39 -10.60
C ASP A 115 11.20 -0.63 -9.58
N TRP A 116 11.36 -0.96 -8.30
CA TRP A 116 10.66 -0.32 -7.20
C TRP A 116 10.98 1.17 -7.06
N LYS A 117 12.18 1.61 -7.46
CA LYS A 117 12.53 3.03 -7.38
C LYS A 117 11.71 3.86 -8.35
N LYS A 118 11.40 3.31 -9.53
CA LYS A 118 10.51 3.97 -10.49
C LYS A 118 9.07 4.01 -9.99
N LEU A 119 8.59 2.92 -9.38
CA LEU A 119 7.25 2.88 -8.79
C LEU A 119 7.12 3.88 -7.64
N GLU A 120 8.13 3.95 -6.77
CA GLU A 120 8.20 4.89 -5.66
C GLU A 120 8.24 6.34 -6.14
N ALA A 121 9.06 6.66 -7.14
CA ALA A 121 9.12 8.00 -7.71
C ALA A 121 7.75 8.42 -8.30
N PHE A 122 7.06 7.50 -8.99
CA PHE A 122 5.71 7.75 -9.48
C PHE A 122 4.72 8.00 -8.34
N ALA A 123 4.80 7.20 -7.28
CA ALA A 123 3.95 7.30 -6.11
C ALA A 123 4.16 8.62 -5.34
N GLN A 124 5.40 9.05 -5.17
CA GLN A 124 5.75 10.32 -4.53
C GLN A 124 5.25 11.52 -5.34
N ALA A 125 5.42 11.50 -6.65
CA ALA A 125 4.95 12.57 -7.54
C ALA A 125 3.41 12.71 -7.55
N HIS A 126 2.68 11.63 -7.27
CA HIS A 126 1.22 11.59 -7.26
C HIS A 126 0.66 11.29 -5.87
N THR A 127 1.39 11.62 -4.81
CA THR A 127 0.98 11.24 -3.45
C THR A 127 -0.42 11.78 -3.11
N SER A 128 -1.24 10.93 -2.50
CA SER A 128 -2.50 11.36 -1.89
C SER A 128 -2.32 11.88 -0.46
N CYS A 129 -1.08 12.01 0.04
CA CYS A 129 -0.79 12.37 1.43
C CYS A 129 -1.35 11.36 2.45
N TRP A 130 -1.62 10.14 2.00
CA TRP A 130 -2.16 9.08 2.84
C TRP A 130 -1.08 8.44 3.72
N ARG A 131 -1.45 8.06 4.94
CA ARG A 131 -0.64 7.23 5.83
C ARG A 131 -1.49 6.24 6.62
N ASP A 132 -0.94 5.06 6.86
CA ASP A 132 -1.52 4.13 7.81
C ASP A 132 -1.14 4.51 9.24
N ILE A 133 -2.11 5.05 9.99
CA ILE A 133 -1.89 5.59 11.34
C ILE A 133 -2.40 4.66 12.45
N ASN A 134 -3.31 3.73 12.13
CA ASN A 134 -3.80 2.72 13.07
C ASN A 134 -4.44 1.55 12.31
N PRO A 135 -4.14 0.29 12.65
CA PRO A 135 -4.86 -0.86 12.10
C PRO A 135 -6.35 -0.92 12.50
N ASN A 136 -6.79 -0.20 13.55
CA ASN A 136 -8.20 -0.09 13.88
C ASN A 136 -8.98 0.74 12.83
N GLU A 137 -10.07 0.18 12.35
CA GLU A 137 -10.91 0.74 11.27
C GLU A 137 -11.75 1.96 11.72
N ASN A 138 -11.85 2.23 13.03
CA ASN A 138 -12.75 3.25 13.60
C ASN A 138 -12.18 4.68 13.63
N ILE A 139 -11.16 5.00 12.83
CA ILE A 139 -10.63 6.35 12.75
C ILE A 139 -11.24 7.13 11.58
N ASP A 140 -11.40 8.44 11.75
CA ASP A 140 -11.82 9.31 10.66
C ASP A 140 -10.87 9.15 9.46
N THR A 141 -11.42 8.72 8.33
CA THR A 141 -10.69 8.48 7.09
C THR A 141 -9.93 9.72 6.62
N LEU A 142 -10.43 10.94 6.87
CA LEU A 142 -9.77 12.17 6.47
C LEU A 142 -8.43 12.39 7.21
N LEU A 143 -8.31 11.90 8.44
CA LEU A 143 -7.06 11.96 9.21
C LEU A 143 -5.92 11.20 8.55
N ARG A 144 -6.23 10.20 7.72
CA ARG A 144 -5.21 9.45 6.99
C ARG A 144 -4.58 10.28 5.88
N TYR A 145 -5.25 11.29 5.35
CA TYR A 145 -4.81 12.08 4.18
C TYR A 145 -4.03 13.35 4.53
N ARG A 146 -3.64 13.57 5.79
CA ARG A 146 -2.98 14.82 6.21
C ARG A 146 -1.45 14.80 6.06
N TYR A 147 -0.85 13.69 5.64
CA TYR A 147 0.60 13.46 5.68
C TYR A 147 1.30 13.83 4.36
N CYS A 148 1.09 15.04 3.87
CA CYS A 148 1.74 15.49 2.64
C CYS A 148 3.25 15.72 2.83
N PRO A 149 4.07 15.56 1.78
CA PRO A 149 5.47 15.96 1.80
C PRO A 149 5.61 17.49 1.87
N PRO A 150 6.76 18.01 2.37
CA PRO A 150 7.07 19.43 2.35
C PRO A 150 6.95 20.03 0.94
N GLY A 151 6.37 21.23 0.85
CA GLY A 151 6.14 21.93 -0.42
C GLY A 151 4.91 21.45 -1.20
N SER A 152 4.14 20.49 -0.68
CA SER A 152 2.85 20.10 -1.29
C SER A 152 1.87 21.29 -1.32
N PRO A 153 1.16 21.51 -2.44
CA PRO A 153 0.19 22.60 -2.56
C PRO A 153 -1.02 22.43 -1.63
N TYR A 154 -1.22 21.23 -1.06
CA TYR A 154 -2.35 20.95 -0.18
C TYR A 154 -2.08 21.29 1.29
N LEU A 155 -0.81 21.54 1.67
CA LEU A 155 -0.43 21.74 3.07
C LEU A 155 -1.16 22.91 3.75
N GLU A 156 -1.31 24.04 3.06
CA GLU A 156 -2.01 25.20 3.61
C GLU A 156 -3.46 24.85 3.98
N ARG A 157 -4.17 24.18 3.05
CA ARG A 157 -5.56 23.73 3.28
C ARG A 157 -5.63 22.71 4.40
N ILE A 158 -4.70 21.76 4.45
CA ILE A 158 -4.64 20.73 5.48
C ILE A 158 -4.42 21.35 6.86
N HIS A 159 -3.45 22.26 6.99
CA HIS A 159 -3.17 22.95 8.26
C HIS A 159 -4.32 23.82 8.74
N LYS A 160 -5.10 24.39 7.82
CA LYS A 160 -6.32 25.14 8.18
C LYS A 160 -7.38 24.27 8.86
N ILE A 161 -7.48 22.98 8.48
CA ILE A 161 -8.47 22.05 9.04
C ILE A 161 -7.96 21.38 10.32
N PHE A 162 -6.70 20.93 10.31
CA PHE A 162 -6.15 20.07 11.37
C PHE A 162 -5.16 20.80 12.30
N GLY A 163 -4.89 22.07 12.07
CA GLY A 163 -3.82 22.80 12.74
C GLY A 163 -2.44 22.47 12.17
N ASN A 164 -1.40 23.08 12.73
CA ASN A 164 -0.02 22.79 12.35
C ASN A 164 0.45 21.51 13.05
N PHE A 165 0.96 20.55 12.28
CA PHE A 165 1.58 19.32 12.77
C PHE A 165 2.83 19.03 11.92
N GLU A 166 3.70 18.15 12.39
CA GLU A 166 4.87 17.77 11.60
C GLU A 166 4.44 17.06 10.31
N THR A 167 4.93 17.54 9.17
CA THR A 167 4.67 16.95 7.85
C THR A 167 5.92 16.19 7.37
N GLY A 168 5.74 15.08 6.67
CA GLY A 168 6.84 14.30 6.07
C GLY A 168 7.07 12.90 6.66
N THR A 169 8.10 12.20 6.19
CA THR A 169 8.38 10.80 6.53
C THR A 169 8.64 10.56 8.02
N ASN A 170 9.04 11.62 8.74
CA ASN A 170 9.39 11.59 10.15
C ASN A 170 8.30 12.17 11.05
N ALA A 171 7.16 12.62 10.50
CA ALA A 171 6.02 13.02 11.29
C ALA A 171 5.70 11.87 12.25
N SER A 172 5.79 12.12 13.56
CA SER A 172 5.55 11.08 14.56
C SER A 172 4.21 10.41 14.26
N LYS A 173 4.13 9.09 14.44
CA LYS A 173 2.83 8.49 14.70
C LYS A 173 2.34 9.23 15.94
N ASP A 174 1.34 10.08 15.79
CA ASP A 174 0.81 10.87 16.91
C ASP A 174 0.59 9.91 18.09
N ASN A 175 1.09 10.30 19.26
CA ASN A 175 0.95 9.58 20.52
C ASN A 175 -0.52 9.22 20.81
#